data_AF-A0A433DL24-F1
#
_entry.id   AF-A0A433DL24-F1
#
_cell.length_a   1.000
_cell.length_b   1.000
_cell.length_c   1.000
_cell.angle_alpha   90.00
_cell.angle_beta   90.00
_cell.angle_gamma   90.00
#
_symmetry.space_group_name_H-M   'P 1'
#
loop_
_entity.id
_entity.type
_entity.pdbx_description
1 polymer ?
#
loop_
_entity_poly.entity_id
_entity_poly.type
_entity_poly.pdbx_seq_one_letter_code
_entity_poly.pdbx_strand_id
1 'polypeptide(L)'
;MSKKDIAKHENEMSNGEFDPMLIINPNDAWIAQHGQPAYNAIMDMFATTGLAPPRRRDLNSRAVFHFRNTHEMVQVQRALNNGVPAAHAFCIPPHLHAALPALQLQPIGRAWIIHKVGGNQSDFGEDERFFLRM
;
A
#
# COMPACT_ATOMS: atom_id res chain seq x y z
N MET A 1 -14.16 -1.88 -1.12
CA MET A 1 -13.69 -2.30 -2.46
C MET A 1 -14.76 -3.22 -3.03
N SER A 2 -15.27 -2.93 -4.22
CA SER A 2 -16.21 -3.83 -4.91
C SER A 2 -15.45 -5.03 -5.47
N LYS A 3 -16.12 -6.16 -5.72
CA LYS A 3 -15.51 -7.31 -6.42
C LYS A 3 -14.86 -6.90 -7.76
N LYS A 4 -15.43 -5.89 -8.44
CA LYS A 4 -14.86 -5.32 -9.67
C LYS A 4 -13.52 -4.60 -9.45
N ASP A 5 -13.34 -3.93 -8.31
CA ASP A 5 -12.09 -3.25 -8.00
C ASP A 5 -10.99 -4.27 -7.70
N ILE A 6 -11.32 -5.38 -7.01
CA ILE A 6 -10.39 -6.47 -6.71
C ILE A 6 -9.92 -7.14 -8.02
N ALA A 7 -10.87 -7.45 -8.92
CA ALA A 7 -10.57 -8.07 -10.21
C ALA A 7 -9.61 -7.24 -11.08
N LYS A 8 -9.67 -5.91 -10.97
CA LYS A 8 -8.77 -5.00 -11.71
C LYS A 8 -7.29 -5.21 -11.35
N HIS A 9 -7.00 -5.67 -10.14
CA HIS A 9 -5.65 -5.85 -9.62
C HIS A 9 -5.17 -7.32 -9.66
N GLU A 10 -5.97 -8.26 -10.17
CA GLU A 10 -5.62 -9.69 -10.24
C GLU A 10 -4.35 -9.96 -11.06
N ASN A 11 -4.14 -9.21 -12.14
CA ASN A 11 -2.92 -9.32 -12.97
C ASN A 11 -1.66 -8.80 -12.25
N GLU A 12 -1.81 -7.90 -11.28
CA GLU A 12 -0.68 -7.39 -10.49
C GLU A 12 -0.37 -8.36 -9.34
N MET A 13 -1.37 -9.13 -8.89
CA MET A 13 -1.24 -10.17 -7.87
C MET A 13 -0.56 -11.45 -8.39
N SER A 14 -0.44 -11.67 -9.71
CA SER A 14 0.20 -12.87 -10.26
C SER A 14 1.74 -12.79 -10.38
N ASN A 15 2.33 -11.59 -10.35
CA ASN A 15 3.78 -11.42 -10.34
C ASN A 15 4.35 -11.66 -8.92
N GLY A 16 4.90 -12.85 -8.72
CA GLY A 16 5.11 -13.53 -7.43
C GLY A 16 6.15 -13.00 -6.44
N GLU A 17 6.77 -11.83 -6.60
CA GLU A 17 7.96 -11.49 -5.78
C GLU A 17 7.72 -10.56 -4.57
N PHE A 18 6.58 -9.86 -4.46
CA PHE A 18 6.40 -8.85 -3.41
C PHE A 18 5.01 -8.90 -2.76
N ASP A 19 4.99 -9.27 -1.48
CA ASP A 19 3.86 -9.28 -0.55
C ASP A 19 4.29 -8.57 0.76
N PRO A 20 3.58 -7.52 1.23
CA PRO A 20 2.28 -7.05 0.76
C PRO A 20 2.32 -6.05 -0.38
N MET A 21 1.19 -5.98 -1.08
CA MET A 21 0.86 -4.89 -1.99
C MET A 21 0.04 -3.82 -1.25
N LEU A 22 0.45 -2.57 -1.38
CA LEU A 22 -0.31 -1.40 -0.92
C LEU A 22 -0.88 -0.70 -2.15
N ILE A 23 -2.19 -0.54 -2.20
CA ILE A 23 -2.89 0.21 -3.24
C ILE A 23 -3.44 1.50 -2.63
N ILE A 24 -3.11 2.64 -3.23
CA ILE A 24 -3.62 3.95 -2.81
C ILE A 24 -4.56 4.46 -3.90
N ASN A 25 -5.84 4.57 -3.54
CA ASN A 25 -6.82 5.29 -4.35
C ASN A 25 -6.76 6.78 -3.99
N PRO A 26 -6.49 7.67 -4.95
CA PRO A 26 -6.38 9.10 -4.70
C PRO A 26 -7.63 9.70 -4.04
N ASN A 27 -7.44 10.75 -3.24
CA ASN A 27 -8.51 11.61 -2.76
C ASN A 27 -8.52 12.91 -3.58
N ASP A 28 -9.51 13.05 -4.47
CA ASP A 28 -9.62 14.22 -5.35
C ASP A 28 -9.78 15.54 -4.57
N ALA A 29 -10.42 15.52 -3.39
CA ALA A 29 -10.54 16.71 -2.56
C ALA A 29 -9.17 17.13 -1.97
N TRP A 30 -8.34 16.16 -1.60
CA TRP A 30 -6.97 16.43 -1.16
C TRP A 30 -6.13 17.00 -2.31
N ILE A 31 -6.24 16.41 -3.51
CA ILE A 31 -5.53 16.89 -4.70
C ILE A 31 -5.99 18.29 -5.11
N ALA A 32 -7.28 18.59 -5.02
CA ALA A 32 -7.79 19.94 -5.29
C ALA A 32 -7.23 20.99 -4.32
N GLN A 33 -6.95 20.60 -3.07
CA GLN A 33 -6.40 21.48 -2.04
C GLN A 33 -4.88 21.69 -2.15
N HIS A 34 -4.12 20.64 -2.45
CA HIS A 34 -2.64 20.66 -2.41
C HIS A 34 -1.98 20.62 -3.79
N GLY A 35 -2.74 20.26 -4.82
CA GLY A 35 -2.28 20.14 -6.20
C GLY A 35 -1.71 18.75 -6.56
N GLN A 36 -1.81 18.42 -7.85
CA GLN A 36 -1.23 17.20 -8.42
C GLN A 36 0.29 17.07 -8.19
N PRO A 37 1.10 18.15 -8.25
CA PRO A 37 2.54 18.03 -7.97
C PRO A 37 2.84 17.57 -6.54
N ALA A 38 2.10 18.06 -5.54
CA ALA A 38 2.26 17.63 -4.16
C ALA A 38 1.88 16.15 -3.96
N TYR A 39 0.77 15.73 -4.59
CA TYR A 39 0.37 14.32 -4.61
C TYR A 39 1.47 13.43 -5.20
N ASN A 40 1.99 13.80 -6.38
CA ASN A 40 3.03 13.04 -7.06
C ASN A 40 4.32 12.94 -6.22
N ALA A 41 4.72 14.04 -5.57
CA ALA A 41 5.90 14.05 -4.71
C ALA A 41 5.76 13.06 -3.54
N ILE A 42 4.59 12.99 -2.90
CA ILE A 42 4.35 12.04 -1.80
C ILE A 42 4.30 10.60 -2.32
N MET A 43 3.66 10.33 -3.46
CA MET A 43 3.68 9.00 -4.06
C MET A 43 5.09 8.58 -4.47
N ASP A 44 5.91 9.51 -4.97
CA ASP A 44 7.32 9.28 -5.25
C ASP A 44 8.12 8.97 -3.98
N MET A 45 7.78 9.59 -2.83
CA MET A 45 8.35 9.25 -1.54
C MET A 45 7.95 7.83 -1.08
N PHE A 46 6.67 7.44 -1.19
CA PHE A 46 6.25 6.05 -0.97
C PHE A 46 7.04 5.08 -1.88
N ALA A 47 7.26 5.46 -3.14
CA ALA A 47 7.94 4.64 -4.12
C ALA A 47 9.43 4.42 -3.82
N THR A 48 10.10 5.40 -3.21
CA THR A 48 11.58 5.47 -3.14
C THR A 48 12.17 5.43 -1.74
N THR A 49 11.39 5.70 -0.68
CA THR A 49 11.90 5.75 0.70
C THR A 49 12.64 4.46 1.07
N GLY A 50 13.88 4.58 1.55
CA GLY A 50 14.70 3.45 1.96
C GLY A 50 15.28 2.62 0.80
N LEU A 51 15.16 3.08 -0.45
CA LEU A 51 15.73 2.41 -1.62
C LEU A 51 16.88 3.23 -2.23
N ALA A 52 17.87 2.53 -2.79
CA ALA A 52 18.95 3.16 -3.54
C ALA A 52 18.43 3.60 -4.93
N PRO A 53 18.77 4.81 -5.42
CA PRO A 53 18.45 5.23 -6.78
C PRO A 53 19.02 4.24 -7.83
N PRO A 54 18.31 3.97 -8.94
CA PRO A 54 16.99 4.49 -9.35
C PRO A 54 15.82 3.58 -8.93
N ARG A 55 15.99 2.73 -7.90
CA ARG A 55 14.99 1.71 -7.55
C ARG A 55 13.71 2.33 -7.01
N ARG A 56 12.59 1.77 -7.44
CA ARG A 56 11.24 2.13 -7.01
C ARG A 56 10.40 0.88 -6.80
N ARG A 57 9.47 0.95 -5.86
CA ARG A 57 8.56 -0.16 -5.53
C ARG A 57 7.21 -0.11 -6.23
N ASP A 58 6.97 0.90 -7.07
CA ASP A 58 5.66 1.18 -7.65
C ASP A 58 5.58 0.98 -9.16
N LEU A 59 6.69 0.55 -9.79
CA LEU A 59 6.82 0.46 -11.25
C LEU A 59 6.38 1.75 -11.97
N ASN A 60 6.60 2.92 -11.35
CA ASN A 60 6.15 4.24 -11.79
C ASN A 60 4.62 4.44 -11.84
N SER A 61 3.83 3.54 -11.26
CA SER A 61 2.37 3.67 -11.22
C SER A 61 1.87 4.79 -10.30
N ARG A 62 2.63 5.15 -9.25
CA ARG A 62 2.20 6.06 -8.17
C ARG A 62 0.86 5.70 -7.51
N ALA A 63 0.47 4.43 -7.60
CA ALA A 63 -0.81 3.95 -7.10
C ALA A 63 -0.69 2.56 -6.44
N VAL A 64 0.16 1.70 -6.99
CA VAL A 64 0.35 0.32 -6.53
C VAL A 64 1.80 0.17 -6.08
N PHE A 65 2.02 -0.22 -4.83
CA PHE A 65 3.33 -0.31 -4.21
C PHE A 65 3.58 -1.73 -3.70
N HIS A 66 4.74 -2.27 -4.05
CA HIS A 66 5.14 -3.65 -3.79
C HIS A 66 6.17 -3.70 -2.67
N PHE A 67 5.86 -4.35 -1.54
CA PHE A 67 6.80 -4.47 -0.42
C PHE A 67 7.32 -5.89 -0.29
N ARG A 68 8.52 -6.06 0.25
CA ARG A 68 9.07 -7.41 0.50
C ARG A 68 8.38 -8.12 1.65
N ASN A 69 7.87 -7.36 2.60
CA ASN A 69 7.13 -7.83 3.77
C ASN A 69 6.41 -6.66 4.46
N THR A 70 5.51 -7.01 5.38
CA THR A 70 4.74 -6.02 6.17
C THR A 70 5.62 -5.10 6.99
N HIS A 71 6.76 -5.60 7.47
CA HIS A 71 7.68 -4.79 8.27
C HIS A 71 8.25 -3.62 7.47
N GLU A 72 8.68 -3.86 6.23
CA GLU A 72 9.16 -2.81 5.33
C GLU A 72 8.06 -1.77 5.05
N MET A 73 6.83 -2.23 4.78
CA MET A 73 5.68 -1.33 4.55
C MET A 73 5.43 -0.41 5.75
N VAL A 74 5.44 -0.96 6.96
CA VAL A 74 5.24 -0.19 8.20
C VAL A 74 6.41 0.76 8.45
N GLN A 75 7.65 0.38 8.14
CA GLN A 75 8.81 1.27 8.24
C GLN A 75 8.67 2.48 7.31
N VAL A 76 8.27 2.27 6.05
CA VAL A 76 8.04 3.36 5.10
C VAL A 76 6.90 4.27 5.58
N GLN A 77 5.78 3.68 6.03
CA GLN A 77 4.66 4.46 6.57
C GLN A 77 5.11 5.35 7.75
N ARG A 78 5.87 4.79 8.70
CA ARG A 78 6.39 5.54 9.86
C ARG A 78 7.37 6.64 9.45
N ALA A 79 8.28 6.34 8.53
CA ALA A 79 9.25 7.32 8.03
C ALA A 79 8.56 8.52 7.38
N LEU A 80 7.49 8.27 6.60
CA LEU A 80 6.71 9.34 5.96
C LEU A 80 5.84 10.09 6.96
N ASN A 81 5.20 9.41 7.90
CA ASN A 81 4.37 10.05 8.91
C ASN A 81 5.17 10.94 9.86
N ASN A 82 6.42 10.56 10.17
CA ASN A 82 7.32 11.35 11.01
C ASN A 82 8.12 12.39 10.20
N GLY A 83 8.06 12.34 8.87
CA GLY A 83 8.77 13.24 7.98
C GLY A 83 7.97 14.53 7.71
N VAL A 84 8.63 15.69 7.85
CA VAL A 84 8.04 17.01 7.56
C VAL A 84 7.36 17.10 6.18
N PRO A 85 7.89 16.53 5.08
CA PRO A 85 7.29 16.69 3.75
C PRO A 85 6.00 15.90 3.52
N ALA A 86 5.77 14.81 4.24
CA ALA A 86 4.63 13.92 4.01
C ALA A 86 3.61 13.92 5.16
N ALA A 87 3.85 14.66 6.25
CA ALA A 87 2.95 14.73 7.39
C ALA A 87 1.51 15.16 7.02
N HIS A 88 1.34 16.04 6.03
CA HIS A 88 0.04 16.50 5.53
C HIS A 88 -0.67 15.48 4.62
N ALA A 89 -0.02 14.37 4.28
CA ALA A 89 -0.65 13.24 3.58
C ALA A 89 -1.54 12.40 4.51
N PHE A 90 -1.26 12.46 5.82
CA PHE A 90 -1.94 11.68 6.84
C PHE A 90 -3.07 12.49 7.50
N CYS A 91 -4.10 11.79 7.96
CA CYS A 91 -5.20 12.43 8.68
C CYS A 91 -4.78 12.71 10.12
N ILE A 92 -5.17 13.89 10.62
CA ILE A 92 -5.04 14.20 12.04
C ILE A 92 -5.95 13.25 12.85
N PRO A 93 -5.49 12.72 13.99
CA PRO A 93 -6.33 11.90 14.86
C PRO A 93 -7.63 12.61 15.26
N PRO A 94 -8.80 11.93 15.28
CA PRO A 94 -10.09 12.56 15.57
C PRO A 94 -10.15 13.38 16.87
N HIS A 95 -9.42 12.95 17.90
CA HIS A 95 -9.38 13.65 19.18
C HIS A 95 -8.68 15.03 19.11
N LEU A 96 -7.94 15.33 18.04
CA LEU A 96 -7.29 16.63 17.82
C LEU A 96 -8.08 17.53 16.86
N HIS A 97 -9.17 17.05 16.26
CA HIS A 97 -9.97 17.83 15.29
C HIS A 97 -10.55 19.10 15.91
N ALA A 98 -11.00 19.02 17.17
CA ALA A 98 -11.57 20.16 17.89
C ALA A 98 -10.55 21.26 18.22
N ALA A 99 -9.28 20.90 18.39
CA ALA A 99 -8.20 21.84 18.70
C ALA A 99 -7.60 22.49 17.43
N LEU A 100 -7.81 21.87 16.27
CA LEU A 100 -7.15 22.21 15.01
C LEU A 100 -8.14 22.30 13.84
N PRO A 101 -9.13 23.22 13.91
CA PRO A 101 -10.24 23.28 12.95
C PRO A 101 -9.84 23.62 11.50
N ALA A 102 -8.63 24.16 11.30
CA ALA A 102 -8.11 24.54 9.98
C ALA A 102 -7.16 23.51 9.35
N LEU A 103 -6.87 22.38 10.03
CA LEU A 103 -5.89 21.41 9.55
C LEU A 103 -6.52 20.24 8.80
N GLN A 104 -5.67 19.54 8.04
CA GLN A 104 -6.01 18.45 7.13
C GLN A 104 -6.93 17.38 7.75
N LEU A 105 -8.22 17.44 7.41
CA LEU A 105 -9.23 16.50 7.91
C LEU A 105 -9.34 15.22 7.07
N GLN A 106 -8.78 15.23 5.85
CA GLN A 106 -8.87 14.10 4.94
C GLN A 106 -7.48 13.60 4.54
N PRO A 107 -7.23 12.28 4.54
CA PRO A 107 -5.96 11.74 4.07
C PRO A 107 -5.80 11.92 2.55
N ILE A 108 -4.56 11.79 2.07
CA ILE A 108 -4.19 11.86 0.65
C ILE A 108 -4.94 10.85 -0.25
N GLY A 109 -5.42 9.77 0.35
CA GLY A 109 -6.11 8.70 -0.36
C GLY A 109 -6.62 7.64 0.59
N ARG A 110 -7.28 6.63 0.00
CA ARG A 110 -7.70 5.42 0.70
C ARG A 110 -6.71 4.30 0.39
N ALA A 111 -6.16 3.70 1.44
CA ALA A 111 -5.20 2.61 1.33
C ALA A 111 -5.88 1.24 1.43
N TRP A 112 -5.45 0.30 0.58
CA TRP A 112 -5.78 -1.12 0.67
C TRP A 112 -4.48 -1.89 0.79
N ILE A 113 -4.41 -2.83 1.72
CA ILE A 113 -3.27 -3.74 1.90
C ILE A 113 -3.74 -5.11 1.46
N ILE A 114 -3.06 -5.68 0.47
CA ILE A 114 -3.31 -7.02 -0.04
C ILE A 114 -2.13 -7.90 0.35
N HIS A 115 -2.42 -8.92 1.15
CA HIS A 115 -1.50 -10.03 1.42
C HIS A 115 -1.83 -11.16 0.45
N LYS A 116 -0.81 -11.73 -0.21
CA LYS A 116 -0.97 -12.93 -1.01
C LYS A 116 -1.00 -14.12 -0.06
N VAL A 117 -2.20 -14.50 0.37
CA VAL A 117 -2.38 -15.76 1.10
C VAL A 117 -2.45 -16.89 0.08
N GLY A 118 -1.29 -17.30 -0.45
CA GLY A 118 -1.17 -18.44 -1.35
C GLY A 118 -0.56 -19.64 -0.62
N GLY A 119 -1.33 -20.71 -0.43
CA GLY A 119 -0.75 -22.03 -0.14
C GLY A 119 0.11 -22.47 -1.32
N ASN A 120 1.30 -22.97 -1.03
CA ASN A 120 2.30 -23.36 -2.01
C ASN A 120 1.91 -24.66 -2.72
N GLN A 121 2.46 -24.90 -3.90
CA GLN A 121 2.32 -26.20 -4.60
C GLN A 121 2.89 -27.37 -3.77
N SER A 122 3.84 -27.10 -2.87
CA SER A 122 4.38 -28.06 -1.89
C SER A 122 3.45 -28.34 -0.69
N ASP A 123 2.42 -27.52 -0.49
CA ASP A 123 1.38 -27.75 0.52
C ASP A 123 0.29 -28.72 -0.01
N PHE A 124 0.43 -29.17 -1.26
CA PHE A 124 -0.38 -30.18 -1.91
C PHE A 124 0.49 -31.41 -2.21
N GLY A 125 0.09 -32.56 -1.69
CA GLY A 125 0.68 -33.86 -2.03
C GLY A 125 -0.43 -34.88 -2.19
N GLU A 126 -0.37 -35.67 -3.26
CA GLU A 126 -1.26 -36.81 -3.44
C GLU A 126 -0.78 -37.96 -2.55
N ASP A 127 -1.60 -38.36 -1.59
CA ASP A 127 -1.34 -39.50 -0.71
C ASP A 127 -2.24 -40.67 -1.12
N GLU A 128 -1.70 -41.55 -1.96
CA GLU A 128 -2.40 -42.76 -2.43
C GLU A 128 -2.58 -43.82 -1.34
N ARG A 129 -1.97 -43.65 -0.16
CA ARG A 129 -1.96 -44.64 0.93
C ARG A 129 -2.80 -44.24 2.12
N PHE A 130 -3.29 -43.00 2.18
CA PHE A 130 -4.06 -42.47 3.29
C PHE A 130 -5.28 -43.34 3.67
N PHE A 131 -5.87 -44.04 2.70
CA PHE A 131 -7.02 -44.93 2.90
C PHE A 131 -6.71 -46.43 2.75
N LEU A 132 -5.44 -46.81 2.63
CA LEU A 132 -5.04 -48.22 2.63
C LEU A 132 -4.86 -48.69 4.07
N ARG A 133 -5.64 -49.70 4.48
CA ARG A 133 -5.45 -50.41 5.75
C ARG A 133 -4.27 -51.39 5.63
N MET A 134 -3.40 -51.42 6.64
CA MET A 134 -2.52 -52.57 6.92
C MET A 134 -3.35 -53.80 7.30
#